data_AF-A0A0W7X5S4-F1
#
_entry.id   AF-A0A0W7X5S4-F1
#
_cell.length_a   1.000
_cell.length_b   1.000
_cell.length_c   1.000
_cell.angle_alpha   90.00
_cell.angle_beta   90.00
_cell.angle_gamma   90.00
#
_symmetry.space_group_name_H-M   'P 1'
#
loop_
_entity.id
_entity.type
_entity.pdbx_description
1 polymer ?
#
loop_
_entity_poly.entity_id
_entity_poly.type
_entity_poly.pdbx_seq_one_letter_code
_entity_poly.pdbx_strand_id
1 'polypeptide(L)' 'MEGPVEVVCDDGSVAVSHRFTVALCTCRRSRTYPWCDTSHRRRSRPDTSDTPRAGTGDPSAQEPPS' A
#
# COMPACT_ATOMS: atom_id res chain seq x y z
N MET A 1 0.59 -27.79 13.38
CA MET A 1 1.81 -27.64 12.55
C MET A 1 2.77 -26.85 13.40
N GLU A 2 3.88 -27.44 13.86
CA GLU A 2 4.70 -26.91 14.95
C GLU A 2 6.20 -26.95 14.59
N GLY A 3 6.87 -25.81 14.71
CA GLY A 3 8.33 -25.60 14.61
C GLY A 3 8.66 -24.14 14.33
N PRO A 4 9.65 -23.53 15.01
CA PRO A 4 10.08 -22.19 14.64
C PRO A 4 10.58 -22.18 13.18
N VAL A 5 10.19 -21.16 12.42
CA VAL A 5 10.64 -21.00 11.03
C VAL A 5 11.99 -20.29 11.02
N GLU A 6 13.01 -20.97 10.49
CA GLU A 6 14.34 -20.41 10.28
C GLU A 6 14.52 -19.99 8.83
N VAL A 7 15.12 -18.81 8.62
CA VAL A 7 15.39 -18.24 7.30
C VAL A 7 16.85 -17.81 7.26
N VAL A 8 17.59 -18.34 6.28
CA VAL A 8 18.96 -17.91 5.97
C VAL A 8 18.90 -16.80 4.94
N CYS A 9 19.48 -15.65 5.27
CA CYS A 9 19.59 -14.49 4.38
C CYS A 9 20.78 -14.63 3.42
N ASP A 10 20.84 -13.75 2.42
CA ASP A 10 21.93 -13.69 1.44
C ASP A 10 23.29 -13.33 2.05
N ASP A 11 23.30 -12.59 3.16
CA ASP A 11 24.49 -12.30 3.98
C ASP A 11 24.89 -13.44 4.92
N GLY A 12 24.16 -14.57 4.91
CA GLY A 12 24.38 -15.71 5.78
C GLY A 12 23.79 -15.57 7.19
N SER A 13 23.14 -14.45 7.52
CA SER A 13 22.44 -14.29 8.79
C SER A 13 21.21 -15.21 8.89
N VAL A 14 20.88 -15.64 10.10
CA VAL A 14 19.72 -16.51 10.37
C VAL A 14 18.67 -15.74 11.17
N ALA A 15 17.46 -15.66 10.64
CA ALA A 15 16.29 -15.13 11.34
C ALA A 15 15.36 -16.26 11.77
N VAL A 16 14.93 -16.24 13.03
CA VAL A 16 14.05 -17.26 13.61
C VAL A 16 12.69 -16.65 13.95
N SER A 17 11.61 -17.33 13.57
CA SER A 17 10.25 -16.99 13.98
C SER A 17 9.67 -18.07 14.86
N HIS A 18 9.13 -17.69 16.02
CA HIS A 18 8.37 -18.60 16.89
C HIS A 18 6.95 -18.91 16.37
N ARG A 19 6.54 -18.27 15.27
CA ARG A 19 5.28 -18.57 14.56
C ARG A 19 5.53 -19.59 13.48
N PHE A 20 4.59 -20.52 13.32
CA PHE A 20 4.64 -21.58 12.33
C PHE A 20 4.35 -21.09 10.90
N THR A 21 3.57 -20.01 10.78
CA THR A 21 3.25 -19.37 9.51
C THR A 21 3.74 -17.95 9.54
N VAL A 22 4.55 -17.59 8.54
CA VAL A 22 5.14 -16.26 8.39
C VAL A 22 5.12 -15.87 6.92
N ALA A 23 5.12 -14.56 6.67
CA ALA A 23 5.28 -14.00 5.34
C ALA A 23 6.69 -13.42 5.19
N LEU A 24 7.33 -13.71 4.07
CA LEU A 24 8.66 -13.19 3.73
C LEU A 24 8.55 -11.88 2.96
N CYS A 25 9.47 -10.96 3.22
CA CYS A 25 9.58 -9.71 2.50
C CYS A 25 10.30 -9.93 1.16
N THR A 26 9.58 -9.76 0.06
CA THR A 26 10.17 -9.73 -1.29
C THR A 26 10.38 -8.32 -1.82
N CYS A 27 9.81 -7.31 -1.16
CA CYS A 27 9.85 -5.92 -1.60
C CYS A 27 11.01 -5.08 -1.05
N ARG A 28 11.79 -5.64 -0.11
CA ARG A 28 12.92 -5.00 0.61
C ARG A 28 12.59 -3.68 1.33
N ARG A 29 11.31 -3.43 1.62
CA ARG A 29 10.84 -2.24 2.36
C ARG A 29 10.52 -2.51 3.83
N SER A 30 10.63 -3.77 4.27
CA SER A 30 10.32 -4.13 5.66
C SER A 30 11.34 -3.53 6.62
N ARG A 31 10.86 -3.05 7.77
CA ARG A 31 11.71 -2.62 8.89
C ARG A 31 12.20 -3.79 9.74
N THR A 32 11.63 -4.97 9.53
CA THR A 32 11.93 -6.21 10.25
C THR A 32 12.30 -7.32 9.27
N TYR A 33 13.07 -6.99 8.23
CA TYR A 33 13.60 -7.97 7.28
C TYR A 33 14.23 -9.16 8.03
N PRO A 34 13.95 -10.42 7.64
CA PRO A 34 13.28 -10.86 6.40
C PRO A 34 11.75 -10.93 6.47
N TRP A 35 11.11 -10.54 7.56
CA TRP A 35 9.66 -10.68 7.76
C TRP A 35 8.87 -9.60 7.03
N CYS A 36 7.69 -9.95 6.51
CA CYS A 36 6.76 -8.98 5.93
C CYS A 36 6.00 -8.24 7.05
N ASP A 37 6.21 -6.93 7.14
CA ASP A 37 5.55 -6.01 8.07
C ASP A 37 4.47 -5.16 7.37
N THR A 38 4.00 -5.59 6.20
CA THR A 38 3.08 -4.87 5.29
C THR A 38 3.61 -3.57 4.68
N SER A 39 4.88 -3.20 4.86
CA SER A 39 5.48 -2.00 4.24
C SER A 39 5.47 -2.00 2.71
N HIS A 40 5.14 -3.14 2.06
CA HIS A 40 4.92 -3.18 0.62
C HIS A 40 3.69 -2.37 0.17
N ARG A 41 2.71 -2.18 1.06
CA ARG A 41 1.50 -1.41 0.78
C ARG A 41 1.88 0.06 0.65
N ARG A 42 1.65 0.65 -0.52
CA ARG A 42 1.76 2.10 -0.69
C ARG A 42 0.69 2.75 0.17
N ARG A 43 1.07 3.69 1.05
CA ARG A 43 0.10 4.61 1.65
C ARG A 43 -0.38 5.49 0.50
N SER A 44 -1.60 5.29 0.02
CA SER A 44 -2.24 6.29 -0.82
C SER A 44 -2.28 7.56 0.01
N ARG A 45 -1.59 8.61 -0.43
CA ARG A 45 -1.97 9.96 0.00
C ARG A 45 -3.47 10.08 -0.34
N PRO A 46 -4.32 10.62 0.54
CA PRO A 46 -5.64 11.02 0.11
C PRO A 46 -5.43 11.89 -1.11
N ASP A 47 -5.93 11.41 -2.24
CA ASP A 47 -5.85 12.08 -3.52
C ASP A 47 -6.56 13.42 -3.33
N THR A 48 -5.80 14.49 -3.12
CA THR A 48 -6.33 15.86 -3.08
C THR A 48 -6.68 16.32 -4.50
N SER A 49 -7.08 15.39 -5.37
CA SER A 49 -7.57 15.66 -6.71
C SER A 49 -9.10 15.60 -6.78
N ASP A 50 -9.78 15.28 -5.69
CA ASP A 50 -11.21 15.62 -5.52
C ASP A 50 -11.36 17.10 -5.11
N THR A 51 -10.76 17.99 -5.88
CA THR A 51 -11.34 19.32 -6.03
C THR A 51 -12.37 19.16 -7.14
N PRO A 52 -13.68 19.21 -6.86
CA PRO A 52 -14.68 19.29 -7.91
C PRO A 52 -14.27 20.48 -8.76
N ARG A 53 -13.92 20.27 -10.03
CA ARG A 53 -13.81 21.40 -10.95
C ARG A 53 -15.15 22.12 -10.87
N ALA A 54 -15.11 23.35 -10.35
CA ALA A 54 -16.24 24.26 -10.42
C ALA A 54 -16.62 24.32 -11.90
N GLY A 55 -17.68 23.59 -12.26
CA GLY A 55 -18.32 23.73 -13.55
C GLY A 55 -18.73 25.19 -13.64
N THR A 56 -18.02 25.95 -14.47
CA THR A 56 -18.50 27.24 -14.94
C THR A 56 -19.89 26.98 -15.48
N GLY A 57 -20.90 27.50 -14.77
CA GLY A 57 -22.29 27.43 -15.21
C GLY A 57 -22.38 27.98 -16.62
N ASP A 58 -23.06 27.25 -17.49
CA ASP A 58 -23.50 27.74 -18.78
C ASP A 58 -24.65 28.74 -18.54
N PRO A 59 -24.48 30.06 -18.78
CA PRO A 59 -25.56 31.01 -18.68
C PRO A 59 -26.19 31.18 -20.07
N SER A 60 -26.76 30.12 -20.63
CA SER A 60 -27.41 30.23 -21.93
C SER A 60 -28.61 29.30 -22.08
N ALA A 61 -29.54 29.39 -21.12
CA ALA A 61 -30.95 29.31 -21.43
C ALA A 61 -31.46 30.75 -21.64
N GLN A 62 -31.10 31.34 -22.79
CA GLN A 62 -31.87 32.46 -23.33
C GLN A 62 -33.13 31.84 -23.94
N GLU A 63 -34.29 32.08 -23.32
CA GLU A 63 -35.58 31.90 -23.99
C GLU A 63 -35.59 32.72 -25.29
N PRO A 64 -35.96 32.13 -26.44
CA PRO A 64 -36.47 32.89 -27.57
C PRO A 64 -38.02 32.92 -27.55
N PRO A 65 -38.63 33.96 -28.15
CA PRO A 65 -39.99 34.39 -27.82
C PRO A 65 -41.13 33.65 -28.56
N SER A 66 -42.30 33.76 -27.91
CA SER A 66 -43.71 33.54 -28.34
C SER A 66 -44.19 32.12 -28.61
#